data_AF-Q98UF4-F1
#
_entry.id   AF-Q98UF4-F1
#
_cell.length_a   1.000
_cell.length_b   1.000
_cell.length_c   1.000
_cell.angle_alpha   90.00
_cell.angle_beta   90.00
_cell.angle_gamma   90.00
#
_symmetry.space_group_name_H-M   'P 1'
#
loop_
_entity.id
_entity.type
_entity.pdbx_description
1 polymer ?
#
loop_
_entity_poly.entity_id
_entity_poly.type
_entity_poly.pdbx_seq_one_letter_code
_entity_poly.pdbx_strand_id
1 'polypeptide(L)' 'ETEKVYDDDFFEALDGVANALDNIDARMYMDRRCVYYRKPLLESGTLGTKGNVQVVIPDLTESYSSSQDPPEKSIPIC' A
#
# COMPACT_ATOMS: atom_id res chain seq x y z
N GLU A 1 -9.30 -8.99 12.19
CA GLU A 1 -9.42 -8.76 13.65
C GLU A 1 -9.23 -7.30 14.06
N THR A 2 -8.32 -6.54 13.43
CA THR A 2 -8.05 -5.13 13.78
C THR A 2 -9.00 -4.10 13.14
N GLU A 3 -9.87 -4.51 12.21
CA GLU A 3 -10.86 -3.62 11.56
C GLU A 3 -11.88 -3.00 12.53
N LYS A 4 -12.06 -3.59 13.71
CA LYS A 4 -12.89 -3.00 14.77
C LYS A 4 -12.21 -1.85 15.52
N VAL A 5 -10.89 -1.73 15.37
CA VAL A 5 -10.07 -0.66 15.97
C VAL A 5 -9.75 0.41 14.93
N TYR A 6 -9.54 -0.01 13.68
CA TYR A 6 -9.36 0.87 12.52
C TYR A 6 -10.62 0.83 11.64
N ASP A 7 -11.69 1.36 12.22
CA ASP A 7 -13.01 1.42 11.62
C ASP A 7 -13.16 2.57 10.62
N ASP A 8 -14.36 2.72 10.08
CA ASP A 8 -14.68 3.73 9.06
C ASP A 8 -14.43 5.15 9.61
N ASP A 9 -14.86 5.42 10.84
CA ASP A 9 -14.72 6.72 11.50
C ASP A 9 -13.25 7.12 11.65
N PHE A 10 -12.38 6.17 12.00
CA PHE A 10 -10.94 6.40 12.07
C PHE A 10 -10.37 6.82 10.71
N PHE A 11 -10.69 6.08 9.64
CA PHE A 11 -10.15 6.37 8.31
C PHE A 11 -10.74 7.65 7.71
N GLU A 12 -12.02 7.94 7.92
CA GLU A 12 -12.66 9.17 7.44
C GLU A 12 -12.04 10.42 8.08
N ALA A 13 -11.64 10.36 9.34
CA ALA A 13 -11.01 11.46 10.07
C ALA A 13 -9.56 11.75 9.64
N LEU A 14 -8.90 10.84 8.92
CA LEU A 14 -7.51 11.03 8.47
C LEU A 14 -7.41 11.94 7.25
N ASP A 15 -6.38 12.79 7.21
CA ASP A 15 -6.04 13.59 6.03
C ASP A 15 -5.25 12.79 4.98
N GLY A 16 -4.58 11.72 5.40
CA GLY A 16 -3.75 10.87 4.55
C GLY A 16 -3.07 9.75 5.33
N VAL A 17 -2.47 8.82 4.59
CA VAL A 17 -1.82 7.61 5.12
C VAL A 17 -0.38 7.56 4.63
N ALA A 18 0.55 7.13 5.49
CA ALA A 18 1.94 6.88 5.12
C ALA A 18 2.32 5.44 5.50
N ASN A 19 2.72 4.66 4.51
CA ASN A 19 3.11 3.27 4.70
C ASN A 19 4.61 3.15 5.00
N ALA A 20 4.91 2.31 5.99
CA ALA A 20 6.24 1.89 6.39
C ALA A 20 6.26 0.37 6.60
N LEU A 21 5.72 -0.35 5.62
CA LEU A 21 5.49 -1.79 5.66
C LEU A 21 6.63 -2.54 5.00
N ASP A 22 6.88 -3.77 5.43
CA ASP A 22 7.94 -4.64 4.93
C ASP A 22 7.43 -5.75 3.98
N ASN A 23 6.12 -5.98 3.92
CA ASN A 23 5.50 -7.06 3.16
C ASN A 23 4.47 -6.55 2.14
N ILE A 24 4.35 -7.28 1.02
CA ILE A 24 3.49 -6.90 -0.11
C ILE A 24 2.00 -7.01 0.26
N ASP A 25 1.62 -8.00 1.06
CA ASP A 25 0.21 -8.24 1.43
C ASP A 25 -0.38 -7.07 2.22
N ALA A 26 0.36 -6.54 3.20
CA ALA A 26 -0.06 -5.38 3.97
C ALA A 26 -0.10 -4.11 3.11
N ARG A 27 0.84 -3.95 2.17
CA ARG A 27 0.80 -2.84 1.19
C ARG A 27 -0.47 -2.88 0.35
N MET A 28 -0.81 -4.05 -0.19
CA MET A 28 -2.05 -4.24 -0.94
C MET A 28 -3.32 -4.01 -0.10
N TYR A 29 -3.30 -4.42 1.17
CA TYR A 29 -4.41 -4.16 2.09
C TYR A 29 -4.62 -2.66 2.31
N MET A 30 -3.54 -1.93 2.64
CA MET A 30 -3.60 -0.48 2.87
C MET A 30 -3.98 0.30 1.61
N ASP A 31 -3.47 -0.09 0.44
CA ASP A 31 -3.86 0.51 -0.85
C ASP A 31 -5.38 0.39 -1.09
N ARG A 32 -5.94 -0.81 -0.93
CA ARG A 32 -7.40 -1.02 -1.09
C ARG A 32 -8.22 -0.17 -0.13
N ARG A 33 -7.79 -0.04 1.12
CA ARG A 33 -8.48 0.81 2.11
C ARG A 33 -8.36 2.30 1.73
N CYS A 34 -7.20 2.76 1.32
CA CYS A 34 -7.00 4.16 0.89
C CYS A 34 -7.82 4.51 -0.35
N VAL A 35 -7.94 3.59 -1.32
CA VAL A 35 -8.82 3.75 -2.48
C VAL A 35 -10.29 3.81 -2.05
N TYR A 36 -10.71 2.95 -1.11
CA TYR A 36 -12.09 2.92 -0.62
C TYR A 36 -12.50 4.22 0.10
N TYR A 37 -11.67 4.73 1.02
CA TYR A 37 -11.95 5.99 1.75
C TYR A 37 -11.49 7.25 1.02
N ARG A 38 -10.95 7.10 -0.21
CA ARG A 38 -10.37 8.20 -1.00
C ARG A 38 -9.37 9.02 -0.19
N LYS A 39 -8.41 8.34 0.43
CA LYS A 39 -7.34 8.97 1.20
C LYS A 39 -6.03 8.92 0.42
N PRO A 40 -5.25 10.01 0.41
CA PRO A 40 -3.93 10.00 -0.20
C PRO A 40 -3.00 9.06 0.58
N LEU A 41 -2.21 8.28 -0.15
CA LEU A 41 -1.29 7.29 0.39
C LEU A 41 0.14 7.59 -0.07
N LEU A 42 1.06 7.67 0.89
CA LEU A 42 2.50 7.74 0.68
C LEU A 42 3.11 6.36 0.91
N GLU A 43 3.48 5.67 -0.16
CA GLU A 43 4.13 4.37 -0.13
C GLU A 43 5.65 4.54 -0.19
N SER A 44 6.36 3.83 0.67
CA SER A 44 7.82 3.78 0.65
C SER A 44 8.32 2.35 0.85
N GLY A 45 9.36 1.99 0.10
CA GLY A 45 9.98 0.68 0.15
C GLY A 45 11.49 0.78 0.00
N THR A 46 12.20 -0.18 0.59
CA THR A 46 13.66 -0.31 0.47
C THR A 46 14.03 -1.76 0.18
N LEU A 47 15.03 -1.95 -0.69
CA LEU A 47 15.66 -3.24 -0.96
C LEU A 47 17.18 -3.05 -1.00
N GLY A 48 17.85 -3.36 0.12
CA GLY A 48 19.29 -3.13 0.27
C GLY A 48 19.65 -1.65 0.15
N THR A 49 20.41 -1.27 -0.87
CA THR A 49 20.77 0.14 -1.16
C THR A 49 19.77 0.85 -2.06
N LYS A 50 18.75 0.14 -2.57
CA LYS A 50 17.71 0.71 -3.43
C LYS A 50 16.53 1.14 -2.57
N GLY A 51 15.94 2.29 -2.89
CA GLY A 51 14.69 2.76 -2.32
C GLY A 51 13.71 3.15 -3.41
N ASN A 52 12.42 3.01 -3.13
CA ASN A 52 11.33 3.49 -3.97
C ASN A 52 10.33 4.26 -3.12
N VAL A 53 9.76 5.31 -3.71
CA VAL A 53 8.66 6.09 -3.13
C VAL A 53 7.58 6.23 -4.20
N GLN A 54 6.34 5.98 -3.82
CA GLN A 54 5.19 6.11 -4.71
C GLN A 54 4.08 6.86 -3.97
N VAL A 55 3.42 7.78 -4.67
CA VAL A 55 2.33 8.57 -4.11
C VAL A 55 1.05 8.17 -4.84
N VAL A 56 0.01 7.84 -4.08
CA VAL A 56 -1.33 7.55 -4.59
C VAL A 56 -2.27 8.65 -4.11
N ILE A 57 -2.76 9.45 -5.04
CA ILE A 57 -3.72 10.54 -4.81
C ILE A 57 -5.07 10.11 -5.40
N PRO A 58 -6.15 10.10 -4.59
CA PRO A 58 -7.49 9.75 -5.07
C PRO A 58 -7.91 10.67 -6.22
N ASP A 59 -8.61 10.10 -7.20
CA ASP A 59 -9.13 10.78 -8.39
C ASP A 59 -8.08 11.43 -9.32
N LEU A 60 -6.78 11.20 -9.09
CA LEU A 60 -5.70 11.77 -9.90
C LEU A 60 -4.68 10.72 -10.37
N THR A 61 -4.23 9.82 -9.49
CA THR A 61 -3.20 8.85 -9.82
C THR A 61 -3.71 7.41 -9.76
N GLU A 62 -3.01 6.52 -10.43
CA GLU A 62 -3.26 5.08 -10.42
C GLU A 62 -3.02 4.50 -9.01
N SER A 63 -3.77 3.45 -8.64
CA SER A 63 -3.58 2.78 -7.35
C SER A 63 -2.33 1.91 -7.36
N TYR A 64 -1.75 1.64 -6.19
CA TYR A 64 -0.53 0.81 -6.09
C TYR A 64 -0.78 -0.58 -6.71
N SER A 65 -1.98 -1.12 -6.50
CA SER A 65 -2.47 -2.38 -7.09
C SER A 65 -2.62 -2.40 -8.61
N SER A 66 -2.54 -1.27 -9.31
CA SER A 66 -2.52 -1.21 -10.79
C SER A 66 -1.17 -1.63 -11.38
N SER A 67 -0.10 -1.57 -10.60
CA SER A 67 1.26 -1.96 -10.95
C SER A 67 1.58 -3.33 -10.34
N GLN A 68 1.89 -4.32 -11.19
CA GLN A 68 2.30 -5.64 -10.70
C GLN A 68 3.82 -5.72 -10.64
N ASP A 69 4.37 -5.77 -9.42
CA ASP A 69 5.80 -6.02 -9.22
C ASP A 69 6.17 -7.43 -9.72
N PRO A 70 7.38 -7.60 -10.32
CA PRO A 70 7.80 -8.89 -10.80
C PRO A 70 7.87 -9.90 -9.64
N PRO A 71 7.31 -11.11 -9.80
CA PRO A 71 7.32 -12.13 -8.75
C PRO A 71 8.75 -12.53 -8.40
N GLU A 72 8.97 -12.95 -7.14
CA GLU A 72 10.26 -13.51 -6.73
C GLU A 72 10.66 -14.66 -7.67
N LYS A 73 11.94 -14.69 -8.03
CA LYS A 73 12.50 -15.77 -8.86
C LYS A 73 12.40 -17.08 -8.09
N SER A 74 11.40 -17.90 -8.43
CA SER A 74 11.33 -19.28 -7.96
C SER A 74 12.50 -20.07 -8.53
N ILE A 75 13.29 -20.72 -7.67
CA ILE A 75 14.32 -21.65 -8.09
C ILE A 75 13.60 -22.91 -8.57
N PRO A 76 13.76 -23.34 -9.84
CA PRO A 76 13.15 -24.59 -10.28
C PRO A 76 13.76 -25.76 -9.50
N ILE A 77 12.90 -26.58 -8.91
CA ILE A 77 13.31 -27.85 -8.30
C ILE A 77 13.40 -28.89 -9.42
N CYS A 78 14.53 -29.63 -9.46
CA CYS A 78 14.76 -30.74 -10.39
C CYS A 78 13.98 -31.99 -10.02
#